data_AF-A0A954Y6E2-F1
#
_entry.id   AF-A0A954Y6E2-F1
#
_cell.length_a   1.000
_cell.length_b   1.000
_cell.length_c   1.000
_cell.angle_alpha   90.00
_cell.angle_beta   90.00
_cell.angle_gamma   90.00
#
_symmetry.space_group_name_H-M   'P 1'
#
loop_
_entity.id
_entity.type
_entity.pdbx_description
1 polymer ?
#
loop_
_entity_poly.entity_id
_entity_poly.type
_entity_poly.pdbx_seq_one_letter_code
_entity_poly.pdbx_strand_id
1 'polypeptide(L)'
;MKQLLFTKAAAAALLSMVTSACIAGEFYIAPGGSNSNSGSQASPWGTFDYAISRINGGDTLYVRGGAYSLSSRIRIQKGGSSTAPINVWAYPGETPILDFNANPSTSDRGIQLEQDWWHFKGLTIQNAPDNGLWVSGSNNVFEQLVLRWNGDSGLQLSGSSSQHPSNNLILNTDSYENYDPQNHGENADGFAAKFREIGSGNVFRGNRAWGNSDDGWDFWAAAYGVKVENSWAFSNGYNIWGDTSFQGDGNGIKLGQDSGQHEVSNSLAWGNAHNGIDINGNARDSVGPNIIPHGVTIYNVTSYDNAGQNFRLDEDFAHVARNNLSYDGVANVHSGTDDQFNSWNGIVNVSSSDFLSLDDSQARGPRGADGSLPVIDFLHLAPGSDLVDAGTDVGLPYNGSAPDLGAFESVLRGDFNADGVVDAADYTVWR
;
A
#
# COMPACT_ATOMS: atom_id res chain seq x y z
N MET A 1 27.87 75.19 32.46
CA MET A 1 26.68 75.04 33.31
C MET A 1 25.47 74.88 32.40
N LYS A 2 24.60 73.90 32.68
CA LYS A 2 23.42 73.41 31.91
C LYS A 2 23.65 72.16 31.05
N GLN A 3 23.20 71.04 31.65
CA GLN A 3 22.85 69.77 31.03
C GLN A 3 21.74 69.95 29.99
N LEU A 4 21.74 69.13 28.94
CA LEU A 4 20.50 68.65 28.32
C LEU A 4 20.65 67.15 28.00
N LEU A 5 19.86 66.35 28.71
CA LEU A 5 19.59 64.95 28.43
C LEU A 5 18.75 64.85 27.14
N PHE A 6 19.10 63.92 26.27
CA PHE A 6 18.18 63.39 25.26
C PHE A 6 18.02 61.89 25.51
N THR A 7 16.90 61.54 26.13
CA THR A 7 16.34 60.19 26.18
C THR A 7 15.78 59.84 24.80
N LYS A 8 16.32 58.81 24.15
CA LYS A 8 15.69 58.20 22.97
C LYS A 8 14.61 57.23 23.45
N ALA A 9 13.35 57.58 23.24
CA ALA A 9 12.25 56.63 23.34
C ALA A 9 12.30 55.70 22.12
N ALA A 10 12.47 54.40 22.34
CA ALA A 10 12.30 53.38 21.32
C ALA A 10 10.80 53.05 21.22
N ALA A 11 10.16 53.40 20.11
CA ALA A 11 8.82 52.93 19.79
C ALA A 11 8.93 51.48 19.28
N ALA A 12 8.48 50.52 20.09
CA ALA A 12 8.27 49.16 19.63
C ALA A 12 6.98 49.12 18.82
N ALA A 13 7.09 49.00 17.50
CA ALA A 13 5.96 48.70 16.64
C ALA A 13 5.59 47.22 16.86
N LEU A 14 4.48 46.97 17.55
CA LEU A 14 3.86 45.64 17.59
C LEU A 14 3.29 45.37 16.19
N LEU A 15 4.03 44.60 15.38
CA LEU A 15 3.54 44.09 14.11
C LEU A 15 2.58 42.95 14.44
N SER A 16 1.27 43.23 14.50
CA SER A 16 0.25 42.21 14.59
C SER A 16 0.28 41.37 13.30
N MET A 17 0.88 40.19 13.35
CA MET A 17 0.71 39.19 12.30
C MET A 17 -0.76 38.76 12.31
N VAL A 18 -1.55 39.35 11.42
CA VAL A 18 -2.84 38.78 11.03
C VAL A 18 -2.51 37.56 10.18
N THR A 19 -2.43 36.40 10.81
CA THR A 19 -2.53 35.14 10.09
C THR A 19 -3.96 35.06 9.55
N SER A 20 -4.18 35.41 8.29
CA SER A 20 -5.39 34.97 7.59
C SER A 20 -5.39 33.45 7.64
N ALA A 21 -6.23 32.86 8.48
CA ALA A 21 -6.61 31.47 8.30
C ALA A 21 -7.26 31.40 6.91
N CYS A 22 -6.53 30.86 5.93
CA CYS A 22 -7.13 30.47 4.67
C CYS A 22 -8.15 29.40 5.03
N ILE A 23 -9.44 29.72 4.94
CA ILE A 23 -10.49 28.73 5.14
C ILE A 23 -10.34 27.74 3.99
N ALA A 24 -10.09 26.47 4.32
CA ALA A 24 -10.09 25.36 3.38
C ALA A 24 -11.36 25.41 2.51
N GLY A 25 -11.19 25.48 1.19
CA GLY A 25 -12.30 25.48 0.24
C GLY A 25 -12.79 24.06 -0.03
N GLU A 26 -14.11 23.90 -0.18
CA GLU A 26 -14.71 22.68 -0.71
C GLU A 26 -15.16 22.91 -2.15
N PHE A 27 -14.67 22.09 -3.06
CA PHE A 27 -14.99 22.14 -4.47
C PHE A 27 -15.50 20.79 -4.96
N TYR A 28 -16.22 20.80 -6.07
CA TYR A 28 -16.92 19.63 -6.58
C TYR A 28 -16.66 19.49 -8.08
N ILE A 29 -16.39 18.27 -8.52
CA ILE A 29 -16.31 17.87 -9.93
C ILE A 29 -17.31 16.74 -10.17
N ALA A 30 -18.01 16.74 -11.31
CA ALA A 30 -19.00 15.70 -11.64
C ALA A 30 -18.99 15.37 -13.14
N PRO A 31 -19.38 14.15 -13.54
CA PRO A 31 -19.72 13.88 -14.93
C PRO A 31 -20.84 14.82 -15.39
N GLY A 32 -20.66 15.46 -16.55
CA GLY A 32 -21.61 16.46 -17.06
C GLY A 32 -21.53 17.85 -16.38
N GLY A 33 -20.58 18.05 -15.45
CA GLY A 33 -20.25 19.38 -14.94
C GLY A 33 -19.65 20.30 -16.02
N SER A 34 -19.48 21.58 -15.70
CA SER A 34 -18.92 22.57 -16.63
C SER A 34 -17.83 23.38 -15.95
N ASN A 35 -16.75 23.68 -16.68
CA ASN A 35 -15.66 24.55 -16.18
C ASN A 35 -16.09 26.02 -16.08
N SER A 36 -17.28 26.38 -16.60
CA SER A 36 -17.91 27.68 -16.36
C SER A 36 -18.63 27.75 -15.01
N ASN A 37 -18.81 26.61 -14.31
CA ASN A 37 -19.50 26.56 -13.04
C ASN A 37 -18.61 27.04 -11.88
N SER A 38 -19.24 27.36 -10.76
CA SER A 38 -18.55 27.85 -9.55
C SER A 38 -17.70 26.79 -8.85
N GLY A 39 -17.90 25.50 -9.12
CA GLY A 39 -17.26 24.41 -8.38
C GLY A 39 -17.98 24.06 -7.09
N SER A 40 -19.16 24.65 -6.83
CA SER A 40 -20.02 24.27 -5.71
C SER A 40 -20.70 22.92 -5.96
N GLN A 41 -21.25 22.29 -4.92
CA GLN A 41 -21.96 21.01 -5.05
C GLN A 41 -23.13 21.06 -6.05
N ALA A 42 -23.86 22.18 -6.09
CA ALA A 42 -24.99 22.39 -7.00
C ALA A 42 -24.57 22.78 -8.43
N SER A 43 -23.31 23.16 -8.62
CA SER A 43 -22.74 23.57 -9.92
C SER A 43 -21.27 23.14 -9.96
N PRO A 44 -21.01 21.83 -10.16
CA PRO A 44 -19.67 21.27 -10.11
C PRO A 44 -18.89 21.57 -11.41
N TRP A 45 -17.56 21.54 -11.32
CA TRP A 45 -16.67 21.61 -12.48
C TRP A 45 -16.76 20.34 -13.35
N GLY A 46 -16.28 20.45 -14.59
CA GLY A 46 -16.42 19.39 -15.60
C GLY A 46 -15.16 18.57 -15.85
N THR A 47 -13.96 19.11 -15.63
CA THR A 47 -12.70 18.39 -15.94
C THR A 47 -11.69 18.43 -14.81
N PHE A 48 -10.91 17.34 -14.68
CA PHE A 48 -9.87 17.21 -13.66
C PHE A 48 -8.76 18.24 -13.83
N ASP A 49 -8.27 18.47 -15.05
CA ASP A 49 -7.24 19.49 -15.30
C ASP A 49 -7.67 20.88 -14.82
N TYR A 50 -8.95 21.23 -15.05
CA TYR A 50 -9.49 22.49 -14.59
C TYR A 50 -9.59 22.53 -13.06
N ALA A 51 -10.21 21.52 -12.45
CA ALA A 51 -10.37 21.45 -11.00
C ALA A 51 -9.02 21.47 -10.27
N ILE A 52 -8.10 20.61 -10.70
CA ILE A 52 -6.75 20.53 -10.17
C ILE A 52 -6.06 21.87 -10.34
N SER A 53 -6.18 22.60 -11.45
CA SER A 53 -5.55 23.92 -11.58
C SER A 53 -6.05 24.97 -10.57
N ARG A 54 -7.27 24.81 -10.01
CA ARG A 54 -7.93 25.81 -9.16
C ARG A 54 -7.75 25.61 -7.66
N ILE A 55 -7.73 24.36 -7.18
CA ILE A 55 -7.61 24.04 -5.76
C ILE A 55 -6.20 24.35 -5.22
N ASN A 56 -6.04 24.76 -3.97
CA ASN A 56 -4.74 25.09 -3.36
C ASN A 56 -4.54 24.30 -2.07
N GLY A 57 -3.37 24.47 -1.45
CA GLY A 57 -3.08 23.84 -0.15
C GLY A 57 -4.19 24.10 0.86
N GLY A 58 -4.73 23.03 1.43
CA GLY A 58 -5.85 23.05 2.38
C GLY A 58 -7.21 22.77 1.75
N ASP A 59 -7.36 22.86 0.43
CA ASP A 59 -8.65 22.63 -0.24
C ASP A 59 -8.99 21.15 -0.39
N THR A 60 -10.28 20.86 -0.44
CA THR A 60 -10.83 19.53 -0.76
C THR A 60 -11.63 19.57 -2.05
N LEU A 61 -11.25 18.74 -3.01
CA LEU A 61 -12.03 18.43 -4.20
C LEU A 61 -12.83 17.15 -3.98
N TYR A 62 -14.14 17.29 -3.84
CA TYR A 62 -15.09 16.18 -3.86
C TYR A 62 -15.40 15.73 -5.30
N VAL A 63 -15.13 14.47 -5.57
CA VAL A 63 -15.38 13.81 -6.86
C VAL A 63 -16.72 13.07 -6.78
N ARG A 64 -17.70 13.52 -7.56
CA ARG A 64 -19.03 12.91 -7.59
C ARG A 64 -19.00 11.56 -8.32
N GLY A 65 -19.92 10.68 -7.99
CA GLY A 65 -20.03 9.35 -8.55
C GLY A 65 -20.33 9.34 -10.03
N GLY A 66 -19.91 8.25 -10.69
CA GLY A 66 -20.07 8.04 -12.11
C GLY A 66 -18.74 7.96 -12.86
N ALA A 67 -18.83 7.61 -14.14
CA ALA A 67 -17.66 7.44 -15.00
C ALA A 67 -17.21 8.79 -15.59
N TYR A 68 -15.92 9.07 -15.45
CA TYR A 68 -15.20 10.16 -16.09
C TYR A 68 -14.40 9.56 -17.24
N SER A 69 -14.85 9.81 -18.47
CA SER A 69 -14.11 9.39 -19.67
C SER A 69 -12.94 10.34 -19.89
N LEU A 70 -11.72 9.86 -19.63
CA LEU A 70 -10.50 10.65 -19.72
C LEU A 70 -9.71 10.27 -20.98
N SER A 71 -9.35 11.29 -21.76
CA SER A 71 -8.63 11.13 -23.03
C SER A 71 -7.14 11.49 -22.94
N SER A 72 -6.64 11.77 -21.74
CA SER A 72 -5.26 12.17 -21.50
C SER A 72 -4.90 11.96 -20.03
N ARG A 73 -3.60 11.81 -19.75
CA ARG A 73 -3.05 11.79 -18.40
C ARG A 73 -3.44 13.02 -17.59
N ILE A 74 -3.77 12.82 -16.31
CA ILE A 74 -3.87 13.88 -15.32
C ILE A 74 -2.47 14.13 -14.75
N ARG A 75 -1.89 15.31 -15.03
CA ARG A 75 -0.56 15.68 -14.52
C ARG A 75 -0.66 16.69 -13.38
N ILE A 76 -0.06 16.38 -12.24
CA ILE A 76 -0.12 17.20 -11.03
C ILE A 76 1.27 17.72 -10.68
N GLN A 77 1.44 19.04 -10.85
CA GLN A 77 2.72 19.74 -10.70
C GLN A 77 2.70 20.83 -9.61
N LYS A 78 1.66 20.86 -8.78
CA LYS A 78 1.65 21.64 -7.53
C LYS A 78 1.48 20.75 -6.32
N GLY A 79 2.02 21.16 -5.19
CA GLY A 79 1.93 20.45 -3.91
C GLY A 79 1.22 21.27 -2.83
N GLY A 80 0.81 20.58 -1.77
CA GLY A 80 0.34 21.19 -0.53
C GLY A 80 1.48 21.45 0.46
N SER A 81 1.15 21.47 1.74
CA SER A 81 2.11 21.48 2.84
C SER A 81 1.63 20.60 3.99
N SER A 82 2.50 20.32 4.97
CA SER A 82 2.13 19.58 6.19
C SER A 82 0.97 20.17 6.96
N THR A 83 0.74 21.48 6.85
CA THR A 83 -0.37 22.19 7.51
C THR A 83 -1.56 22.46 6.60
N ALA A 84 -1.41 22.16 5.30
CA ALA A 84 -2.41 22.45 4.28
C ALA A 84 -2.27 21.45 3.11
N PRO A 85 -2.54 20.15 3.32
CA PRO A 85 -2.55 19.16 2.25
C PRO A 85 -3.69 19.44 1.26
N ILE A 86 -3.59 18.91 0.04
CA ILE A 86 -4.64 19.01 -0.97
C ILE A 86 -5.38 17.67 -1.07
N ASN A 87 -6.69 17.70 -0.89
CA ASN A 87 -7.51 16.49 -0.85
C ASN A 87 -8.29 16.29 -2.15
N VAL A 88 -8.29 15.06 -2.69
CA VAL A 88 -9.14 14.63 -3.81
C VAL A 88 -9.89 13.38 -3.37
N TRP A 89 -11.13 13.57 -2.94
CA TRP A 89 -11.90 12.52 -2.28
C TRP A 89 -13.16 12.21 -3.06
N ALA A 90 -13.52 10.94 -3.16
CA ALA A 90 -14.87 10.55 -3.52
C ALA A 90 -15.88 11.25 -2.60
N TYR A 91 -16.97 11.73 -3.17
CA TYR A 91 -18.07 12.24 -2.37
C TYR A 91 -18.67 11.09 -1.53
N PRO A 92 -18.98 11.30 -0.24
CA PRO A 92 -19.42 10.21 0.64
C PRO A 92 -20.59 9.40 0.06
N GLY A 93 -20.43 8.07 0.00
CA GLY A 93 -21.44 7.15 -0.54
C GLY A 93 -21.52 7.10 -2.07
N GLU A 94 -20.66 7.82 -2.80
CA GLU A 94 -20.60 7.80 -4.25
C GLU A 94 -19.30 7.11 -4.75
N THR A 95 -19.36 6.49 -5.92
CA THR A 95 -18.23 5.76 -6.52
C THR A 95 -17.79 6.45 -7.82
N PRO A 96 -16.78 7.32 -7.79
CA PRO A 96 -16.20 7.90 -9.00
C PRO A 96 -15.25 6.93 -9.69
N ILE A 97 -15.39 6.81 -11.01
CA ILE A 97 -14.55 5.97 -11.85
C ILE A 97 -13.83 6.87 -12.86
N LEU A 98 -12.51 6.99 -12.73
CA LEU A 98 -11.65 7.65 -13.70
C LEU A 98 -11.24 6.59 -14.72
N ASP A 99 -11.85 6.67 -15.90
CA ASP A 99 -11.68 5.70 -16.97
C ASP A 99 -10.86 6.30 -18.11
N PHE A 100 -9.65 5.79 -18.30
CA PHE A 100 -8.71 6.27 -19.30
C PHE A 100 -8.81 5.52 -20.64
N ASN A 101 -9.83 4.69 -20.86
CA ASN A 101 -10.02 3.94 -22.12
C ASN A 101 -10.19 4.85 -23.36
N ALA A 102 -10.51 6.14 -23.16
CA ALA A 102 -10.57 7.13 -24.24
C ALA A 102 -9.20 7.79 -24.54
N ASN A 103 -8.15 7.46 -23.79
CA ASN A 103 -6.80 7.97 -24.00
C ASN A 103 -6.14 7.24 -25.19
N PRO A 104 -5.78 7.94 -26.27
CA PRO A 104 -5.18 7.32 -27.45
C PRO A 104 -3.68 7.02 -27.31
N SER A 105 -3.04 7.48 -26.22
CA SER A 105 -1.63 7.19 -25.94
C SER A 105 -1.43 5.73 -25.61
N THR A 106 -0.22 5.21 -25.82
CA THR A 106 0.19 3.85 -25.47
C THR A 106 1.16 3.80 -24.28
N SER A 107 1.43 4.95 -23.65
CA SER A 107 2.41 5.10 -22.57
C SER A 107 2.04 6.23 -21.60
N ASP A 108 0.78 6.69 -21.65
CA ASP A 108 0.32 7.68 -20.69
C ASP A 108 -0.13 6.97 -19.42
N ARG A 109 0.53 7.31 -18.31
CA ARG A 109 0.00 7.06 -16.96
C ARG A 109 -1.37 7.71 -16.80
N GLY A 110 -2.23 7.12 -15.97
CA GLY A 110 -3.53 7.70 -15.63
C GLY A 110 -3.34 9.00 -14.87
N ILE A 111 -2.80 8.90 -13.65
CA ILE A 111 -2.41 10.05 -12.83
C ILE A 111 -0.88 10.07 -12.66
N GLN A 112 -0.27 11.22 -12.95
CA GLN A 112 1.15 11.48 -12.67
C GLN A 112 1.26 12.58 -11.61
N LEU A 113 1.65 12.17 -10.41
CA LEU A 113 1.82 13.04 -9.26
C LEU A 113 3.31 13.31 -8.99
N GLU A 114 3.75 14.53 -9.28
CA GLU A 114 5.16 14.94 -9.16
C GLU A 114 5.43 15.78 -7.90
N GLN A 115 4.51 15.78 -6.94
CA GLN A 115 4.46 16.76 -5.84
C GLN A 115 3.94 16.19 -4.53
N ASP A 116 4.12 16.97 -3.47
CA ASP A 116 3.96 16.54 -2.09
C ASP A 116 2.61 16.94 -1.48
N TRP A 117 2.25 16.29 -0.37
CA TRP A 117 1.12 16.63 0.48
C TRP A 117 -0.25 16.57 -0.21
N TRP A 118 -0.47 15.51 -1.00
CA TRP A 118 -1.77 15.16 -1.55
C TRP A 118 -2.42 13.99 -0.81
N HIS A 119 -3.75 14.00 -0.74
CA HIS A 119 -4.53 12.87 -0.23
C HIS A 119 -5.63 12.49 -1.23
N PHE A 120 -5.45 11.34 -1.87
CA PHE A 120 -6.45 10.74 -2.75
C PHE A 120 -7.27 9.71 -1.97
N LYS A 121 -8.59 9.77 -2.06
CA LYS A 121 -9.48 8.84 -1.33
C LYS A 121 -10.65 8.35 -2.16
N GLY A 122 -10.90 7.04 -2.15
CA GLY A 122 -12.16 6.45 -2.63
C GLY A 122 -12.35 6.44 -4.16
N LEU A 123 -11.28 6.63 -4.94
CA LEU A 123 -11.36 6.70 -6.40
C LEU A 123 -11.08 5.34 -7.04
N THR A 124 -11.83 4.99 -8.09
CA THR A 124 -11.42 3.94 -9.02
C THR A 124 -10.64 4.55 -10.18
N ILE A 125 -9.46 4.01 -10.49
CA ILE A 125 -8.61 4.38 -11.62
C ILE A 125 -8.44 3.14 -12.49
N GLN A 126 -8.86 3.23 -13.76
CA GLN A 126 -8.84 2.09 -14.66
C GLN A 126 -8.49 2.44 -16.10
N ASN A 127 -8.05 1.43 -16.85
CA ASN A 127 -7.77 1.50 -18.28
C ASN A 127 -6.74 2.60 -18.64
N ALA A 128 -5.84 2.97 -17.73
CA ALA A 128 -4.71 3.80 -18.09
C ALA A 128 -3.82 3.04 -19.10
N PRO A 129 -3.31 3.68 -20.15
CA PRO A 129 -2.39 3.00 -21.10
C PRO A 129 -1.07 2.48 -20.51
N ASP A 130 -0.70 2.98 -19.32
CA ASP A 130 0.51 2.67 -18.55
C ASP A 130 0.05 2.59 -17.06
N ASN A 131 0.86 2.99 -16.08
CA ASN A 131 0.49 2.91 -14.67
C ASN A 131 -0.85 3.62 -14.39
N GLY A 132 -1.68 3.07 -13.52
CA GLY A 132 -2.89 3.74 -13.05
C GLY A 132 -2.54 5.05 -12.33
N LEU A 133 -1.63 4.96 -11.36
CA LEU A 133 -1.11 6.08 -10.59
C LEU A 133 0.41 5.98 -10.43
N TRP A 134 1.12 6.97 -10.95
CA TRP A 134 2.55 7.10 -10.76
C TRP A 134 2.89 8.30 -9.85
N VAL A 135 3.82 8.10 -8.92
CA VAL A 135 4.14 9.06 -7.87
C VAL A 135 5.65 9.23 -7.72
N SER A 136 6.12 10.48 -7.86
CA SER A 136 7.49 10.89 -7.49
C SER A 136 7.57 11.91 -6.36
N GLY A 137 6.41 12.35 -5.85
CA GLY A 137 6.30 13.21 -4.68
C GLY A 137 6.37 12.47 -3.35
N SER A 138 6.41 13.23 -2.26
CA SER A 138 6.55 12.75 -0.88
C SER A 138 5.41 13.19 0.02
N ASN A 139 5.23 12.50 1.14
CA ASN A 139 4.22 12.81 2.16
C ASN A 139 2.78 12.81 1.59
N ASN A 140 2.50 11.90 0.64
CA ASN A 140 1.17 11.72 0.07
C ASN A 140 0.44 10.54 0.71
N VAL A 141 -0.89 10.58 0.67
CA VAL A 141 -1.77 9.50 1.14
C VAL A 141 -2.67 9.04 0.00
N PHE A 142 -2.70 7.72 -0.22
CA PHE A 142 -3.55 7.06 -1.21
C PHE A 142 -4.43 6.05 -0.48
N GLU A 143 -5.67 6.43 -0.23
CA GLU A 143 -6.56 5.73 0.69
C GLU A 143 -7.77 5.15 -0.06
N GLN A 144 -8.10 3.88 0.15
CA GLN A 144 -9.32 3.29 -0.41
C GLN A 144 -9.44 3.47 -1.93
N LEU A 145 -8.31 3.36 -2.64
CA LEU A 145 -8.33 3.41 -4.09
C LEU A 145 -8.62 2.01 -4.65
N VAL A 146 -9.11 1.98 -5.89
CA VAL A 146 -9.19 0.78 -6.72
C VAL A 146 -8.41 1.04 -7.99
N LEU A 147 -7.37 0.26 -8.23
CA LEU A 147 -6.45 0.42 -9.36
C LEU A 147 -6.50 -0.85 -10.21
N ARG A 148 -7.20 -0.81 -11.34
CA ARG A 148 -7.46 -2.03 -12.10
C ARG A 148 -7.38 -1.86 -13.60
N TRP A 149 -7.03 -2.94 -14.30
CA TRP A 149 -7.04 -2.99 -15.76
C TRP A 149 -6.17 -1.88 -16.39
N ASN A 150 -5.12 -1.46 -15.68
CA ASN A 150 -4.17 -0.50 -16.22
C ASN A 150 -3.11 -1.24 -17.04
N GLY A 151 -2.55 -0.52 -18.03
CA GLY A 151 -1.57 -1.00 -19.01
C GLY A 151 -0.15 -1.18 -18.46
N ASP A 152 0.02 -1.01 -17.14
CA ASP A 152 1.20 -1.25 -16.33
C ASP A 152 0.72 -1.29 -14.86
N SER A 153 1.63 -1.26 -13.90
CA SER A 153 1.38 -1.37 -12.47
C SER A 153 0.27 -0.44 -12.00
N GLY A 154 -0.62 -0.93 -11.14
CA GLY A 154 -1.74 -0.12 -10.64
C GLY A 154 -1.27 1.16 -9.94
N LEU A 155 -0.32 1.02 -9.01
CA LEU A 155 0.42 2.15 -8.42
C LEU A 155 1.92 1.93 -8.50
N GLN A 156 2.66 2.93 -8.95
CA GLN A 156 4.12 2.93 -8.90
C GLN A 156 4.68 4.14 -8.17
N LEU A 157 5.49 3.89 -7.13
CA LEU A 157 6.41 4.86 -6.57
C LEU A 157 7.74 4.74 -7.31
N SER A 158 8.17 5.79 -7.99
CA SER A 158 9.54 5.86 -8.52
C SER A 158 9.99 7.30 -8.73
N GLY A 159 11.30 7.51 -8.65
CA GLY A 159 11.89 8.83 -8.60
C GLY A 159 12.69 9.22 -9.84
N SER A 160 13.47 10.29 -9.67
CA SER A 160 14.56 10.69 -10.54
C SER A 160 15.73 11.16 -9.68
N SER A 161 16.84 11.58 -10.30
CA SER A 161 18.01 12.09 -9.55
C SER A 161 17.74 13.32 -8.68
N SER A 162 16.57 13.96 -8.81
CA SER A 162 16.15 15.12 -8.00
C SER A 162 14.82 14.92 -7.28
N GLN A 163 14.18 13.76 -7.43
CA GLN A 163 12.89 13.45 -6.81
C GLN A 163 12.94 12.08 -6.17
N HIS A 164 12.83 12.05 -4.84
CA HIS A 164 12.93 10.84 -4.05
C HIS A 164 11.63 10.60 -3.27
N PRO A 165 10.63 9.92 -3.87
CA PRO A 165 9.33 9.73 -3.22
C PRO A 165 9.52 9.07 -1.85
N SER A 166 9.14 9.79 -0.79
CA SER A 166 9.38 9.43 0.61
C SER A 166 8.11 9.63 1.44
N ASN A 167 7.98 8.90 2.54
CA ASN A 167 6.88 9.05 3.50
C ASN A 167 5.47 8.98 2.86
N ASN A 168 5.31 8.24 1.77
CA ASN A 168 4.00 8.02 1.18
C ASN A 168 3.29 6.88 1.89
N LEU A 169 1.99 7.05 2.16
CA LEU A 169 1.14 6.02 2.75
C LEU A 169 0.11 5.55 1.72
N ILE A 170 0.19 4.29 1.35
CA ILE A 170 -0.82 3.59 0.56
C ILE A 170 -1.65 2.76 1.54
N LEU A 171 -2.91 3.14 1.74
CA LEU A 171 -3.77 2.65 2.80
C LEU A 171 -5.05 2.04 2.23
N ASN A 172 -5.39 0.82 2.66
CA ASN A 172 -6.69 0.21 2.39
C ASN A 172 -7.07 0.17 0.89
N THR A 173 -6.07 0.04 0.02
CA THR A 173 -6.19 0.14 -1.44
C THR A 173 -6.15 -1.25 -2.08
N ASP A 174 -6.93 -1.41 -3.14
CA ASP A 174 -6.96 -2.60 -3.97
C ASP A 174 -6.30 -2.32 -5.32
N SER A 175 -5.40 -3.20 -5.74
CA SER A 175 -4.76 -3.13 -7.06
C SER A 175 -4.79 -4.48 -7.76
N TYR A 176 -5.50 -4.59 -8.88
CA TYR A 176 -5.80 -5.90 -9.45
C TYR A 176 -5.98 -5.93 -10.95
N GLU A 177 -5.66 -7.07 -11.54
CA GLU A 177 -5.85 -7.35 -12.98
C GLU A 177 -5.22 -6.27 -13.87
N ASN A 178 -4.12 -5.68 -13.42
CA ASN A 178 -3.27 -4.82 -14.23
C ASN A 178 -2.39 -5.71 -15.14
N TYR A 179 -2.14 -5.23 -16.35
CA TYR A 179 -1.45 -5.99 -17.40
C TYR A 179 -0.82 -5.05 -18.40
N ASP A 180 0.44 -5.28 -18.74
CA ASP A 180 1.20 -4.55 -19.75
C ASP A 180 1.36 -5.36 -21.04
N PRO A 181 0.50 -5.16 -22.06
CA PRO A 181 0.57 -5.90 -23.31
C PRO A 181 1.90 -5.73 -24.06
N GLN A 182 2.57 -4.59 -23.86
CA GLN A 182 3.81 -4.23 -24.55
C GLN A 182 4.97 -5.16 -24.18
N ASN A 183 4.95 -5.72 -22.96
CA ASN A 183 5.96 -6.67 -22.48
C ASN A 183 5.32 -8.00 -22.05
N HIS A 184 4.15 -8.33 -22.59
CA HIS A 184 3.50 -9.62 -22.34
C HIS A 184 3.23 -9.91 -20.86
N GLY A 185 2.97 -8.88 -20.06
CA GLY A 185 2.63 -9.00 -18.65
C GLY A 185 3.81 -9.04 -17.67
N GLU A 186 5.03 -8.81 -18.15
CA GLU A 186 6.28 -8.88 -17.37
C GLU A 186 6.53 -7.63 -16.48
N ASN A 187 5.65 -6.60 -16.46
CA ASN A 187 5.89 -5.42 -15.62
C ASN A 187 4.70 -4.95 -14.78
N ALA A 188 3.47 -5.35 -15.11
CA ALA A 188 2.30 -4.79 -14.46
C ALA A 188 2.03 -5.46 -13.10
N ASP A 189 2.52 -4.81 -12.05
CA ASP A 189 2.27 -5.20 -10.67
C ASP A 189 0.95 -4.67 -10.11
N GLY A 190 0.54 -5.20 -8.96
CA GLY A 190 -0.39 -4.50 -8.10
C GLY A 190 0.20 -3.18 -7.62
N PHE A 191 1.31 -3.27 -6.90
CA PHE A 191 2.01 -2.14 -6.29
C PHE A 191 3.52 -2.21 -6.54
N ALA A 192 4.06 -1.19 -7.18
CA ALA A 192 5.49 -1.07 -7.42
C ALA A 192 6.09 0.05 -6.54
N ALA A 193 7.23 -0.22 -5.91
CA ALA A 193 8.09 0.81 -5.34
C ALA A 193 9.52 0.53 -5.79
N LYS A 194 9.85 0.99 -7.00
CA LYS A 194 11.00 0.52 -7.77
C LYS A 194 12.08 1.59 -7.93
N PHE A 195 13.29 1.10 -8.14
CA PHE A 195 14.51 1.84 -8.48
C PHE A 195 15.15 2.61 -7.32
N ARG A 196 16.40 3.00 -7.54
CA ARG A 196 17.27 3.56 -6.50
C ARG A 196 16.89 4.96 -6.08
N GLU A 197 16.07 5.62 -6.89
CA GLU A 197 15.63 6.97 -6.67
C GLU A 197 14.47 7.05 -5.68
N ILE A 198 13.88 5.96 -5.19
CA ILE A 198 12.92 6.08 -4.08
C ILE A 198 13.61 6.65 -2.83
N GLY A 199 12.84 7.25 -1.93
CA GLY A 199 13.32 7.61 -0.60
C GLY A 199 12.72 6.72 0.49
N SER A 200 13.00 7.04 1.75
CA SER A 200 12.58 6.23 2.90
C SER A 200 11.16 6.51 3.37
N GLY A 201 10.64 5.62 4.23
CA GLY A 201 9.38 5.85 4.95
C GLY A 201 8.11 5.56 4.15
N ASN A 202 8.23 4.96 2.96
CA ASN A 202 7.06 4.54 2.19
C ASN A 202 6.42 3.29 2.84
N VAL A 203 5.09 3.32 3.00
CA VAL A 203 4.33 2.27 3.69
C VAL A 203 3.10 1.87 2.87
N PHE A 204 2.92 0.57 2.71
CA PHE A 204 1.72 -0.09 2.22
C PHE A 204 1.02 -0.76 3.41
N ARG A 205 -0.20 -0.35 3.74
CA ARG A 205 -0.97 -0.87 4.89
C ARG A 205 -2.40 -1.24 4.49
N GLY A 206 -2.88 -2.42 4.88
CA GLY A 206 -4.29 -2.79 4.68
C GLY A 206 -4.66 -3.08 3.21
N ASN A 207 -3.67 -3.29 2.35
CA ASN A 207 -3.84 -3.32 0.91
C ASN A 207 -4.09 -4.75 0.40
N ARG A 208 -4.69 -4.87 -0.79
CA ARG A 208 -4.80 -6.16 -1.50
C ARG A 208 -4.29 -6.02 -2.92
N ALA A 209 -3.49 -6.99 -3.37
CA ALA A 209 -3.04 -7.09 -4.75
C ALA A 209 -3.35 -8.48 -5.31
N TRP A 210 -4.13 -8.55 -6.40
CA TRP A 210 -4.47 -9.84 -6.99
C TRP A 210 -4.65 -9.83 -8.50
N GLY A 211 -4.42 -11.00 -9.11
CA GLY A 211 -4.66 -11.17 -10.54
C GLY A 211 -3.82 -10.25 -11.43
N ASN A 212 -2.81 -9.57 -10.89
CA ASN A 212 -1.90 -8.75 -11.68
C ASN A 212 -1.00 -9.67 -12.51
N SER A 213 -0.56 -9.19 -13.67
CA SER A 213 0.15 -10.05 -14.61
C SER A 213 1.52 -10.45 -14.09
N ASP A 214 2.23 -9.52 -13.45
CA ASP A 214 3.56 -9.78 -12.89
C ASP A 214 3.45 -10.15 -11.40
N ASP A 215 3.64 -9.19 -10.47
CA ASP A 215 3.56 -9.46 -9.03
C ASP A 215 2.43 -8.72 -8.31
N GLY A 216 2.15 -9.15 -7.08
CA GLY A 216 1.34 -8.34 -6.16
C GLY A 216 2.07 -7.07 -5.74
N TRP A 217 3.31 -7.23 -5.27
CA TRP A 217 4.25 -6.15 -4.96
C TRP A 217 5.60 -6.40 -5.60
N ASP A 218 6.24 -5.35 -6.10
CA ASP A 218 7.63 -5.42 -6.58
C ASP A 218 8.48 -4.21 -6.14
N PHE A 219 9.58 -4.52 -5.45
CA PHE A 219 10.61 -3.59 -4.97
C PHE A 219 11.93 -3.68 -5.74
N TRP A 220 11.89 -4.03 -7.02
CA TRP A 220 13.06 -4.12 -7.89
C TRP A 220 13.95 -2.86 -7.80
N ALA A 221 15.22 -3.04 -7.42
CA ALA A 221 16.25 -2.01 -7.27
C ALA A 221 15.91 -0.88 -6.27
N ALA A 222 14.99 -1.14 -5.34
CA ALA A 222 14.54 -0.18 -4.33
C ALA A 222 15.56 0.03 -3.21
N ALA A 223 16.42 1.04 -3.34
CA ALA A 223 17.54 1.31 -2.43
C ALA A 223 17.14 1.57 -0.95
N TYR A 224 15.92 2.03 -0.70
CA TYR A 224 15.44 2.37 0.63
C TYR A 224 14.33 1.44 1.08
N GLY A 225 14.33 1.09 2.37
CA GLY A 225 13.33 0.20 2.95
C GLY A 225 11.90 0.67 2.71
N VAL A 226 11.07 -0.28 2.30
CA VAL A 226 9.63 -0.14 2.08
C VAL A 226 8.93 -1.08 3.05
N LYS A 227 7.88 -0.60 3.72
CA LYS A 227 7.10 -1.42 4.63
C LYS A 227 5.80 -1.91 3.98
N VAL A 228 5.52 -3.20 4.08
CA VAL A 228 4.22 -3.80 3.78
C VAL A 228 3.67 -4.38 5.08
N GLU A 229 2.50 -3.92 5.52
CA GLU A 229 1.89 -4.42 6.74
C GLU A 229 0.39 -4.66 6.59
N ASN A 230 -0.13 -5.70 7.24
CA ASN A 230 -1.56 -6.02 7.21
C ASN A 230 -2.11 -6.08 5.77
N SER A 231 -1.38 -6.70 4.82
CA SER A 231 -1.70 -6.65 3.38
C SER A 231 -1.70 -8.04 2.76
N TRP A 232 -2.45 -8.21 1.66
CA TRP A 232 -2.75 -9.51 1.06
C TRP A 232 -2.35 -9.56 -0.42
N ALA A 233 -1.57 -10.58 -0.81
CA ALA A 233 -1.16 -10.82 -2.19
C ALA A 233 -1.65 -12.19 -2.67
N PHE A 234 -2.45 -12.26 -3.73
CA PHE A 234 -2.98 -13.54 -4.19
C PHE A 234 -3.26 -13.64 -5.67
N SER A 235 -3.13 -14.84 -6.24
CA SER A 235 -3.49 -15.09 -7.64
C SER A 235 -2.79 -14.19 -8.66
N ASN A 236 -1.61 -13.66 -8.35
CA ASN A 236 -0.79 -12.91 -9.31
C ASN A 236 -0.03 -13.87 -10.24
N GLY A 237 0.30 -13.44 -11.45
CA GLY A 237 1.09 -14.23 -12.42
C GLY A 237 0.31 -15.18 -13.32
N TYR A 238 -1.02 -15.18 -13.26
CA TYR A 238 -1.82 -16.03 -14.15
C TYR A 238 -2.19 -15.30 -15.43
N ASN A 239 -2.02 -15.97 -16.56
CA ASN A 239 -2.46 -15.46 -17.86
C ASN A 239 -3.98 -15.49 -18.01
N ILE A 240 -4.65 -14.47 -17.49
CA ILE A 240 -6.10 -14.27 -17.60
C ILE A 240 -6.50 -13.44 -18.84
N TRP A 241 -5.51 -12.92 -19.58
CA TRP A 241 -5.71 -12.10 -20.79
C TRP A 241 -5.64 -12.91 -22.09
N GLY A 242 -5.22 -14.17 -22.04
CA GLY A 242 -5.09 -15.03 -23.21
C GLY A 242 -3.90 -14.69 -24.12
N ASP A 243 -2.85 -14.05 -23.58
CA ASP A 243 -1.63 -13.77 -24.33
C ASP A 243 -0.81 -15.06 -24.49
N THR A 244 -0.59 -15.52 -25.72
CA THR A 244 0.20 -16.74 -25.99
C THR A 244 1.68 -16.61 -25.67
N SER A 245 2.18 -15.39 -25.48
CA SER A 245 3.57 -15.05 -25.16
C SER A 245 3.75 -14.52 -23.73
N PHE A 246 2.76 -14.76 -22.86
CA PHE A 246 2.72 -14.27 -21.48
C PHE A 246 4.01 -14.58 -20.71
N GLN A 247 4.52 -13.58 -19.99
CA GLN A 247 5.84 -13.56 -19.36
C GLN A 247 5.84 -13.04 -17.91
N GLY A 248 4.68 -12.85 -17.28
CA GLY A 248 4.63 -12.42 -15.88
C GLY A 248 5.26 -13.43 -14.90
N ASP A 249 5.99 -12.94 -13.90
CA ASP A 249 6.75 -13.74 -12.94
C ASP A 249 5.84 -14.43 -11.91
N GLY A 250 4.84 -13.71 -11.38
CA GLY A 250 3.79 -14.30 -10.55
C GLY A 250 4.10 -14.43 -9.07
N ASN A 251 4.82 -13.49 -8.48
CA ASN A 251 5.09 -13.50 -7.04
C ASN A 251 4.01 -12.72 -6.28
N GLY A 252 3.78 -13.10 -5.02
CA GLY A 252 2.92 -12.34 -4.12
C GLY A 252 3.58 -11.03 -3.72
N ILE A 253 4.70 -11.11 -3.01
CA ILE A 253 5.50 -9.96 -2.58
C ILE A 253 6.96 -10.20 -2.97
N LYS A 254 7.42 -9.53 -4.03
CA LYS A 254 8.80 -9.51 -4.52
C LYS A 254 9.57 -8.37 -3.83
N LEU A 255 10.49 -8.75 -2.94
CA LEU A 255 11.24 -7.84 -2.07
C LEU A 255 12.54 -7.32 -2.67
N GLY A 256 12.64 -7.41 -4.00
CA GLY A 256 13.55 -6.60 -4.81
C GLY A 256 14.86 -7.26 -5.21
N GLN A 257 15.36 -6.86 -6.37
CA GLN A 257 16.73 -7.07 -6.82
C GLN A 257 17.62 -5.96 -6.27
N ASP A 258 18.82 -6.30 -5.79
CA ASP A 258 19.81 -5.41 -5.17
C ASP A 258 19.67 -5.20 -3.65
N SER A 259 19.39 -3.98 -3.21
CA SER A 259 19.65 -3.53 -1.86
C SER A 259 18.48 -2.78 -1.28
N GLY A 260 17.85 -3.29 -0.20
CA GLY A 260 16.82 -2.54 0.52
C GLY A 260 16.38 -3.24 1.79
N GLN A 261 16.28 -2.50 2.90
CA GLN A 261 15.75 -3.03 4.17
C GLN A 261 14.23 -3.03 4.17
N HIS A 262 13.63 -3.83 3.30
CA HIS A 262 12.17 -3.95 3.26
C HIS A 262 11.67 -4.74 4.47
N GLU A 263 10.47 -4.39 4.93
CA GLU A 263 9.81 -5.05 6.04
C GLU A 263 8.43 -5.52 5.60
N VAL A 264 8.12 -6.79 5.86
CA VAL A 264 6.78 -7.36 5.69
C VAL A 264 6.29 -7.84 7.05
N SER A 265 5.11 -7.37 7.45
CA SER A 265 4.48 -7.83 8.70
C SER A 265 2.99 -8.11 8.58
N ASN A 266 2.48 -9.07 9.38
CA ASN A 266 1.05 -9.36 9.53
C ASN A 266 0.32 -9.53 8.18
N SER A 267 0.98 -10.15 7.19
CA SER A 267 0.53 -10.14 5.79
C SER A 267 0.27 -11.55 5.28
N LEU A 268 -0.55 -11.65 4.24
CA LEU A 268 -0.92 -12.91 3.60
C LEU A 268 -0.38 -12.97 2.17
N ALA A 269 0.12 -14.14 1.76
CA ALA A 269 0.41 -14.44 0.37
C ALA A 269 -0.09 -15.83 -0.02
N TRP A 270 -1.02 -15.95 -0.96
CA TRP A 270 -1.55 -17.27 -1.33
C TRP A 270 -1.93 -17.44 -2.79
N GLY A 271 -1.82 -18.66 -3.30
CA GLY A 271 -2.29 -19.00 -4.64
C GLY A 271 -1.68 -18.14 -5.74
N ASN A 272 -0.45 -17.65 -5.57
CA ASN A 272 0.28 -16.95 -6.63
C ASN A 272 0.89 -17.98 -7.60
N ALA A 273 1.07 -17.60 -8.87
CA ALA A 273 1.57 -18.51 -9.92
C ALA A 273 3.03 -18.94 -9.71
N HIS A 274 3.77 -18.22 -8.87
CA HIS A 274 5.10 -18.56 -8.42
C HIS A 274 5.22 -18.44 -6.90
N ASN A 275 6.05 -17.53 -6.35
CA ASN A 275 6.33 -17.50 -4.93
C ASN A 275 5.32 -16.64 -4.15
N GLY A 276 5.07 -16.99 -2.88
CA GLY A 276 4.33 -16.13 -1.97
C GLY A 276 5.15 -14.90 -1.58
N ILE A 277 6.25 -15.13 -0.88
CA ILE A 277 7.27 -14.12 -0.55
C ILE A 277 8.57 -14.48 -1.27
N ASP A 278 9.11 -13.56 -2.06
CA ASP A 278 10.38 -13.72 -2.78
C ASP A 278 11.35 -12.61 -2.41
N ILE A 279 12.55 -12.96 -1.95
CA ILE A 279 13.62 -11.99 -1.69
C ILE A 279 14.23 -11.45 -2.98
N ASN A 280 14.17 -12.21 -4.07
CA ASN A 280 14.48 -11.79 -5.43
C ASN A 280 15.83 -11.07 -5.61
N GLY A 281 16.88 -11.55 -4.95
CA GLY A 281 18.23 -11.03 -5.10
C GLY A 281 18.55 -9.84 -4.19
N ASN A 282 17.76 -9.58 -3.15
CA ASN A 282 18.02 -8.55 -2.13
C ASN A 282 19.20 -8.93 -1.20
N ALA A 283 20.38 -9.10 -1.75
CA ALA A 283 21.57 -9.53 -1.00
C ALA A 283 22.88 -8.92 -1.51
N ARG A 284 22.82 -8.16 -2.62
CA ARG A 284 24.02 -7.64 -3.28
C ARG A 284 23.74 -6.27 -3.87
N ASP A 285 24.48 -5.25 -3.44
CA ASP A 285 24.52 -3.98 -4.18
C ASP A 285 25.30 -4.21 -5.50
N SER A 286 24.59 -4.39 -6.61
CA SER A 286 25.23 -4.57 -7.91
C SER A 286 25.86 -3.28 -8.48
N VAL A 287 25.73 -2.12 -7.82
CA VAL A 287 26.00 -0.80 -8.43
C VAL A 287 26.85 0.17 -7.60
N GLY A 288 27.48 -0.22 -6.48
CA GLY A 288 28.47 0.68 -5.85
C GLY A 288 29.11 0.24 -4.53
N PRO A 289 30.17 0.94 -4.09
CA PRO A 289 30.92 0.61 -2.85
C PRO A 289 30.26 1.14 -1.56
N ASN A 290 29.12 1.82 -1.67
CA ASN A 290 28.41 2.35 -0.51
C ASN A 290 27.41 1.30 -0.05
N ILE A 291 27.82 0.53 0.96
CA ILE A 291 26.97 -0.41 1.69
C ILE A 291 25.78 0.37 2.24
N ILE A 292 24.68 0.42 1.48
CA ILE A 292 23.38 0.76 2.03
C ILE A 292 23.06 -0.38 3.02
N PRO A 293 22.41 -0.12 4.16
CA PRO A 293 21.90 -1.22 4.98
C PRO A 293 21.03 -2.14 4.10
N HIS A 294 21.23 -3.45 4.18
CA HIS A 294 20.44 -4.45 3.45
C HIS A 294 19.89 -5.49 4.45
N GLY A 295 19.16 -6.47 3.94
CA GLY A 295 18.51 -7.50 4.74
C GLY A 295 17.06 -7.12 4.97
N VAL A 296 16.18 -7.93 4.41
CA VAL A 296 14.75 -7.83 4.65
C VAL A 296 14.38 -8.36 6.03
N THR A 297 13.25 -7.88 6.55
CA THR A 297 12.64 -8.37 7.78
C THR A 297 11.24 -8.87 7.48
N ILE A 298 10.93 -10.11 7.88
CA ILE A 298 9.65 -10.76 7.63
C ILE A 298 9.12 -11.31 8.95
N TYR A 299 8.04 -10.70 9.45
CA TYR A 299 7.42 -11.05 10.73
C TYR A 299 5.96 -11.40 10.57
N ASN A 300 5.49 -12.45 11.25
CA ASN A 300 4.05 -12.73 11.33
C ASN A 300 3.42 -12.79 9.92
N VAL A 301 4.03 -13.48 8.95
CA VAL A 301 3.46 -13.63 7.60
C VAL A 301 2.93 -15.04 7.45
N THR A 302 1.69 -15.17 6.94
CA THR A 302 1.18 -16.48 6.51
C THR A 302 1.25 -16.58 4.99
N SER A 303 1.89 -17.62 4.50
CA SER A 303 1.97 -17.94 3.08
C SER A 303 1.43 -19.34 2.82
N TYR A 304 0.51 -19.47 1.86
CA TYR A 304 -0.34 -20.65 1.68
C TYR A 304 -0.51 -21.02 0.20
N ASP A 305 -0.29 -22.29 -0.17
CA ASP A 305 -0.64 -22.85 -1.48
C ASP A 305 -0.21 -21.98 -2.68
N ASN A 306 1.03 -21.48 -2.66
CA ASN A 306 1.62 -20.83 -3.83
C ASN A 306 2.22 -21.90 -4.75
N ALA A 307 2.09 -21.74 -6.07
CA ALA A 307 2.51 -22.77 -7.03
C ALA A 307 4.04 -22.97 -7.06
N GLY A 308 4.81 -21.95 -6.67
CA GLY A 308 6.23 -22.01 -6.36
C GLY A 308 6.48 -22.27 -4.87
N GLN A 309 7.23 -21.38 -4.23
CA GLN A 309 7.58 -21.48 -2.81
C GLN A 309 6.73 -20.50 -2.00
N ASN A 310 6.26 -20.92 -0.83
CA ASN A 310 5.56 -20.00 0.08
C ASN A 310 6.51 -18.90 0.57
N PHE A 311 7.74 -19.29 0.89
CA PHE A 311 8.83 -18.37 1.20
C PHE A 311 10.06 -18.78 0.39
N ARG A 312 10.57 -17.85 -0.41
CA ARG A 312 11.84 -17.97 -1.12
C ARG A 312 12.80 -16.94 -0.55
N LEU A 313 13.62 -17.40 0.40
CA LEU A 313 14.66 -16.63 1.09
C LEU A 313 16.02 -17.23 0.70
N ASP A 314 16.33 -17.30 -0.58
CA ASP A 314 17.43 -18.11 -1.14
C ASP A 314 18.78 -17.38 -1.28
N GLU A 315 18.93 -16.24 -0.61
CA GLU A 315 20.10 -15.39 -0.69
C GLU A 315 20.98 -15.42 0.57
N ASP A 316 22.30 -15.36 0.34
CA ASP A 316 23.31 -15.33 1.39
C ASP A 316 23.47 -13.92 1.98
N PHE A 317 22.50 -13.50 2.78
CA PHE A 317 22.53 -12.25 3.51
C PHE A 317 21.83 -12.36 4.87
N ALA A 318 22.09 -11.40 5.75
CA ALA A 318 21.49 -11.31 7.09
C ALA A 318 20.01 -10.86 7.04
N HIS A 319 19.19 -11.61 6.33
CA HIS A 319 17.73 -11.52 6.39
C HIS A 319 17.22 -11.99 7.74
N VAL A 320 16.07 -11.48 8.18
CA VAL A 320 15.43 -11.89 9.43
C VAL A 320 14.03 -12.40 9.17
N ALA A 321 13.74 -13.62 9.62
CA ALA A 321 12.41 -14.22 9.56
C ALA A 321 11.98 -14.72 10.95
N ARG A 322 10.85 -14.22 11.48
CA ARG A 322 10.26 -14.68 12.75
C ARG A 322 8.76 -14.88 12.62
N ASN A 323 8.22 -15.85 13.34
CA ASN A 323 6.78 -16.07 13.49
C ASN A 323 6.03 -16.31 12.18
N ASN A 324 6.71 -16.72 11.12
CA ASN A 324 6.07 -16.92 9.82
C ASN A 324 5.47 -18.32 9.70
N LEU A 325 4.35 -18.40 9.02
CA LEU A 325 3.58 -19.62 8.82
C LEU A 325 3.53 -19.98 7.34
N SER A 326 4.21 -21.06 6.96
CA SER A 326 4.05 -21.74 5.67
C SER A 326 3.12 -22.93 5.83
N TYR A 327 2.08 -23.01 5.01
CA TYR A 327 1.19 -24.18 4.91
C TYR A 327 0.88 -24.55 3.46
N ASP A 328 0.71 -25.84 3.18
CA ASP A 328 0.49 -26.41 1.84
C ASP A 328 1.48 -25.88 0.78
N GLY A 329 2.75 -25.79 1.18
CA GLY A 329 3.83 -25.24 0.37
C GLY A 329 5.13 -25.25 1.15
N VAL A 330 6.21 -24.82 0.51
CA VAL A 330 7.57 -24.94 1.07
C VAL A 330 8.19 -23.58 1.37
N ALA A 331 9.01 -23.56 2.43
CA ALA A 331 9.95 -22.48 2.68
C ALA A 331 11.36 -22.92 2.25
N ASN A 332 11.98 -22.17 1.35
CA ASN A 332 13.37 -22.33 0.94
C ASN A 332 14.17 -21.21 1.58
N VAL A 333 14.99 -21.56 2.56
CA VAL A 333 15.69 -20.58 3.41
C VAL A 333 17.19 -20.85 3.33
N HIS A 334 17.93 -19.86 2.86
CA HIS A 334 19.38 -19.87 2.82
C HIS A 334 19.95 -19.81 4.24
N SER A 335 21.05 -20.53 4.49
CA SER A 335 21.67 -20.63 5.82
C SER A 335 22.22 -19.31 6.39
N GLY A 336 22.28 -18.27 5.57
CA GLY A 336 22.68 -16.90 5.97
C GLY A 336 21.53 -16.11 6.60
N THR A 337 20.29 -16.53 6.35
CA THR A 337 19.10 -15.95 6.98
C THR A 337 19.10 -16.30 8.46
N ASP A 338 18.85 -15.30 9.31
CA ASP A 338 18.51 -15.52 10.70
C ASP A 338 17.01 -15.86 10.76
N ASP A 339 16.67 -17.15 10.71
CA ASP A 339 15.30 -17.65 10.80
C ASP A 339 15.07 -18.49 12.07
N GLN A 340 14.10 -18.08 12.89
CA GLN A 340 13.73 -18.79 14.11
C GLN A 340 12.23 -18.60 14.36
N PHE A 341 11.62 -19.51 15.10
CA PHE A 341 10.19 -19.45 15.42
C PHE A 341 9.29 -19.33 14.18
N ASN A 342 9.67 -19.95 13.08
CA ASN A 342 8.80 -20.10 11.90
C ASN A 342 8.28 -21.54 11.84
N SER A 343 7.18 -21.77 11.11
CA SER A 343 6.58 -23.10 11.03
C SER A 343 7.52 -24.18 10.49
N TRP A 344 8.51 -23.80 9.67
CA TRP A 344 9.51 -24.71 9.12
C TRP A 344 10.69 -25.02 10.07
N ASN A 345 10.75 -24.40 11.25
CA ASN A 345 11.81 -24.65 12.22
C ASN A 345 11.54 -25.85 13.15
N GLY A 346 10.47 -26.61 12.90
CA GLY A 346 10.17 -27.85 13.63
C GLY A 346 9.66 -27.65 15.06
N ILE A 347 9.13 -26.46 15.36
CA ILE A 347 8.55 -26.12 16.67
C ILE A 347 7.06 -26.48 16.81
N VAL A 348 6.39 -26.73 15.68
CA VAL A 348 4.94 -26.99 15.56
C VAL A 348 4.68 -28.02 14.46
N ASN A 349 3.48 -28.61 14.41
CA ASN A 349 3.06 -29.49 13.32
C ASN A 349 1.84 -28.94 12.58
N VAL A 350 2.09 -28.09 11.58
CA VAL A 350 1.01 -27.44 10.80
C VAL A 350 0.16 -28.46 10.04
N SER A 351 -1.15 -28.35 10.20
CA SER A 351 -2.18 -29.19 9.59
C SER A 351 -3.42 -28.37 9.23
N SER A 352 -4.34 -28.95 8.47
CA SER A 352 -5.60 -28.27 8.13
C SER A 352 -6.49 -28.03 9.35
N SER A 353 -6.32 -28.80 10.43
CA SER A 353 -7.06 -28.58 11.69
C SER A 353 -6.59 -27.37 12.48
N ASP A 354 -5.45 -26.78 12.11
CA ASP A 354 -4.96 -25.56 12.74
C ASP A 354 -5.69 -24.31 12.27
N PHE A 355 -6.55 -24.41 11.25
CA PHE A 355 -7.23 -23.27 10.65
C PHE A 355 -8.75 -23.36 10.82
N LEU A 356 -9.39 -22.22 11.06
CA LEU A 356 -10.85 -22.09 11.02
C LEU A 356 -11.40 -22.38 9.63
N SER A 357 -10.71 -21.88 8.59
CA SER A 357 -11.06 -22.12 7.19
C SER A 357 -9.83 -22.06 6.29
N LEU A 358 -9.86 -22.88 5.22
CA LEU A 358 -8.96 -22.80 4.07
C LEU A 358 -9.69 -22.32 2.80
N ASP A 359 -10.96 -21.93 2.91
CA ASP A 359 -11.71 -21.28 1.82
C ASP A 359 -11.47 -19.77 1.84
N ASP A 360 -10.93 -19.23 0.76
CA ASP A 360 -10.56 -17.82 0.60
C ASP A 360 -11.71 -16.92 0.11
N SER A 361 -12.92 -17.46 -0.06
CA SER A 361 -14.06 -16.74 -0.62
C SER A 361 -14.39 -15.43 0.10
N GLN A 362 -14.26 -15.39 1.44
CA GLN A 362 -14.46 -14.18 2.24
C GLN A 362 -13.37 -13.12 1.98
N ALA A 363 -12.11 -13.54 1.77
CA ALA A 363 -10.98 -12.63 1.52
C ALA A 363 -11.10 -11.89 0.18
N ARG A 364 -11.73 -12.55 -0.80
CA ARG A 364 -12.08 -11.98 -2.11
C ARG A 364 -13.34 -11.10 -2.09
N GLY A 365 -14.02 -11.03 -0.95
CA GLY A 365 -15.22 -10.23 -0.75
C GLY A 365 -14.96 -8.72 -0.74
N PRO A 366 -16.03 -7.91 -0.62
CA PRO A 366 -15.89 -6.46 -0.48
C PRO A 366 -15.20 -6.09 0.84
N ARG A 367 -14.49 -4.96 0.84
CA ARG A 367 -13.95 -4.33 2.05
C ARG A 367 -15.06 -3.93 3.03
N GLY A 368 -14.67 -3.70 4.29
CA GLY A 368 -15.52 -3.03 5.26
C GLY A 368 -15.91 -1.62 4.81
N ALA A 369 -17.00 -1.08 5.37
CA ALA A 369 -17.51 0.24 4.99
C ALA A 369 -16.54 1.41 5.30
N ASP A 370 -15.60 1.18 6.22
CA ASP A 370 -14.51 2.10 6.57
C ASP A 370 -13.25 1.90 5.71
N GLY A 371 -13.28 0.95 4.76
CA GLY A 371 -12.17 0.58 3.90
C GLY A 371 -11.28 -0.54 4.45
N SER A 372 -11.52 -1.01 5.68
CA SER A 372 -10.77 -2.14 6.27
C SER A 372 -10.86 -3.39 5.39
N LEU A 373 -9.86 -4.27 5.52
CA LEU A 373 -9.91 -5.61 4.94
C LEU A 373 -11.17 -6.35 5.43
N PRO A 374 -11.76 -7.25 4.62
CA PRO A 374 -12.93 -8.01 5.06
C PRO A 374 -12.59 -8.86 6.29
N VAL A 375 -13.59 -9.09 7.14
CA VAL A 375 -13.51 -10.08 8.21
C VAL A 375 -13.63 -11.46 7.57
N ILE A 376 -12.65 -12.33 7.86
CA ILE A 376 -12.51 -13.65 7.25
C ILE A 376 -12.21 -14.68 8.32
N ASP A 377 -12.62 -15.93 8.08
CA ASP A 377 -12.15 -17.11 8.82
C ASP A 377 -10.91 -17.73 8.16
N PHE A 378 -10.68 -17.43 6.87
CA PHE A 378 -9.58 -17.93 6.08
C PHE A 378 -8.23 -17.68 6.77
N LEU A 379 -7.46 -18.76 6.95
CA LEU A 379 -6.13 -18.79 7.59
C LEU A 379 -6.07 -18.25 9.03
N HIS A 380 -7.20 -17.99 9.68
CA HIS A 380 -7.22 -17.75 11.13
C HIS A 380 -7.07 -19.06 11.89
N LEU A 381 -6.37 -19.00 13.02
CA LEU A 381 -6.08 -20.18 13.81
C LEU A 381 -7.34 -20.74 14.48
N ALA A 382 -7.51 -22.07 14.41
CA ALA A 382 -8.57 -22.78 15.08
C ALA A 382 -8.31 -22.87 16.60
N PRO A 383 -9.37 -22.91 17.44
CA PRO A 383 -9.19 -23.03 18.88
C PRO A 383 -8.42 -24.30 19.27
N GLY A 384 -7.28 -24.13 19.93
CA GLY A 384 -6.44 -25.25 20.38
C GLY A 384 -5.39 -25.72 19.37
N SER A 385 -5.21 -24.98 18.28
CA SER A 385 -4.03 -25.11 17.42
C SER A 385 -2.74 -24.97 18.24
N ASP A 386 -1.71 -25.73 17.89
CA ASP A 386 -0.37 -25.62 18.48
C ASP A 386 0.42 -24.42 17.93
N LEU A 387 -0.17 -23.67 16.99
CA LEU A 387 0.38 -22.42 16.43
C LEU A 387 0.10 -21.20 17.31
N VAL A 388 -0.84 -21.31 18.25
CA VAL A 388 -1.16 -20.26 19.23
C VAL A 388 -0.05 -20.18 20.27
N ASP A 389 0.38 -18.98 20.64
CA ASP A 389 1.45 -18.71 21.60
C ASP A 389 2.81 -19.36 21.24
N ALA A 390 3.02 -19.75 19.99
CA ALA A 390 4.20 -20.50 19.55
C ALA A 390 5.34 -19.62 19.00
N GLY A 391 5.09 -18.33 18.80
CA GLY A 391 6.05 -17.35 18.29
C GLY A 391 6.96 -16.75 19.37
N THR A 392 7.66 -15.69 18.98
CA THR A 392 8.54 -14.89 19.85
C THR A 392 8.23 -13.40 19.71
N ASP A 393 8.39 -12.64 20.80
CA ASP A 393 8.15 -11.20 20.80
C ASP A 393 9.12 -10.46 19.85
N VAL A 394 8.55 -9.90 18.78
CA VAL A 394 9.26 -9.09 17.77
C VAL A 394 8.91 -7.60 17.87
N GLY A 395 8.23 -7.19 18.95
CA GLY A 395 7.77 -5.81 19.16
C GLY A 395 6.46 -5.47 18.45
N LEU A 396 5.75 -6.45 17.90
CA LEU A 396 4.40 -6.30 17.37
C LEU A 396 3.36 -6.68 18.44
N PRO A 397 2.14 -6.11 18.42
CA PRO A 397 1.08 -6.49 19.36
C PRO A 397 0.72 -7.97 19.24
N TYR A 398 0.51 -8.62 20.38
CA TYR A 398 0.06 -10.01 20.48
C TYR A 398 -0.83 -10.22 21.70
N ASN A 399 -1.57 -11.33 21.69
CA ASN A 399 -2.38 -11.79 22.81
C ASN A 399 -1.71 -12.98 23.52
N GLY A 400 -2.12 -13.24 24.75
CA GLY A 400 -1.66 -14.43 25.48
C GLY A 400 -0.26 -14.28 26.08
N SER A 401 0.53 -15.35 25.99
CA SER A 401 1.87 -15.48 26.55
C SER A 401 3.01 -15.23 25.56
N ALA A 402 2.75 -15.36 24.27
CA ALA A 402 3.66 -15.05 23.17
C ALA A 402 2.85 -14.82 21.88
N PRO A 403 3.43 -14.23 20.82
CA PRO A 403 2.76 -14.13 19.52
C PRO A 403 2.34 -15.47 18.95
N ASP A 404 1.25 -15.47 18.22
CA ASP A 404 0.85 -16.60 17.39
C ASP A 404 1.74 -16.69 16.15
N LEU A 405 1.87 -17.90 15.58
CA LEU A 405 2.51 -18.05 14.27
C LEU A 405 1.56 -17.61 13.15
N GLY A 406 2.09 -16.80 12.23
CA GLY A 406 1.36 -16.32 11.06
C GLY A 406 0.82 -14.90 11.21
N ALA A 407 -0.06 -14.51 10.29
CA ALA A 407 -0.52 -13.13 10.11
C ALA A 407 -1.60 -12.66 11.06
N PHE A 408 -2.26 -13.58 11.74
CA PHE A 408 -3.40 -13.29 12.59
C PHE A 408 -3.15 -13.77 14.00
N GLU A 409 -3.28 -12.85 14.95
CA GLU A 409 -3.39 -13.19 16.36
C GLU A 409 -4.78 -13.78 16.64
N SER A 410 -4.80 -14.89 17.35
CA SER A 410 -6.03 -15.45 17.88
C SER A 410 -6.58 -14.55 18.98
N VAL A 411 -7.91 -14.47 19.03
CA VAL A 411 -8.62 -13.75 20.09
C VAL A 411 -8.44 -14.53 21.40
N LEU A 412 -8.21 -13.82 22.51
CA LEU A 412 -8.15 -14.43 23.84
C LEU A 412 -9.44 -15.23 24.08
N ARG A 413 -9.30 -16.52 24.44
CA ARG A 413 -10.48 -17.34 24.79
C ARG A 413 -11.24 -16.71 25.95
N GLY A 414 -12.45 -16.22 25.69
CA GLY A 414 -13.31 -15.59 26.67
C GLY A 414 -13.40 -14.07 26.55
N ASP A 415 -12.59 -13.45 25.68
CA ASP A 415 -12.67 -12.04 25.31
C ASP A 415 -13.69 -11.90 24.17
N PHE A 416 -14.97 -11.83 24.55
CA PHE A 416 -16.08 -11.76 23.61
C PHE A 416 -16.32 -10.34 23.09
N ASN A 417 -15.76 -9.32 23.75
CA ASN A 417 -15.86 -7.94 23.31
C ASN A 417 -14.65 -7.48 22.47
N ALA A 418 -13.63 -8.33 22.35
CA ALA A 418 -12.37 -8.12 21.63
C ALA A 418 -11.60 -6.87 22.13
N ASP A 419 -11.66 -6.58 23.43
CA ASP A 419 -10.94 -5.46 24.05
C ASP A 419 -9.51 -5.83 24.53
N GLY A 420 -9.12 -7.09 24.33
CA GLY A 420 -7.82 -7.63 24.72
C GLY A 420 -7.76 -8.03 26.19
N VAL A 421 -8.89 -8.04 26.93
CA VAL A 421 -8.96 -8.41 28.34
C VAL A 421 -10.13 -9.37 28.55
N VAL A 422 -9.85 -10.58 29.06
CA VAL A 422 -10.93 -11.48 29.51
C VAL A 422 -11.42 -11.02 30.89
N ASP A 423 -12.54 -10.31 30.93
CA ASP A 423 -13.17 -9.79 32.15
C ASP A 423 -14.70 -9.96 32.19
N ALA A 424 -15.36 -9.26 33.11
CA ALA A 424 -16.80 -9.36 33.30
C ALA A 424 -17.61 -8.73 32.14
N ALA A 425 -17.02 -7.81 31.37
CA ALA A 425 -17.66 -7.13 30.24
C ALA A 425 -17.91 -8.10 29.08
N ASP A 426 -17.06 -9.11 28.90
CA ASP A 426 -17.24 -10.16 27.89
C ASP A 426 -18.52 -10.95 28.06
N TYR A 427 -18.95 -11.17 29.31
CA TYR A 427 -20.19 -11.86 29.62
C TYR A 427 -21.44 -11.04 29.26
N THR A 428 -21.30 -9.73 28.97
CA THR A 428 -22.42 -8.85 28.61
C THR A 428 -22.67 -8.74 27.11
N VAL A 429 -21.70 -9.15 26.29
CA VAL A 429 -21.80 -9.14 24.81
C VAL A 429 -22.48 -10.42 24.28
N TRP A 430 -22.59 -11.47 25.11
CA TRP A 430 -23.35 -12.68 24.77
C TRP A 430 -24.86 -12.50 25.02
N ARG A 431 -25.56 -11.85 24.07
CA ARG A 431 -27.03 -11.96 23.88
C ARG A 431 -27.45 -11.85 22.43
#